data_AF-A0A921H2G6-F1
#
_entry.id   AF-A0A921H2G6-F1
#
_cell.length_a   1.000
_cell.length_b   1.000
_cell.length_c   1.000
_cell.angle_alpha   90.00
_cell.angle_beta   90.00
_cell.angle_gamma   90.00
#
_symmetry.space_group_name_H-M   'P 1'
#
loop_
_entity.id
_entity.type
_entity.pdbx_description
1 polymer ?
#
loop_
_entity_poly.entity_id
_entity_poly.type
_entity_poly.pdbx_seq_one_letter_code
_entity_poly.pdbx_strand_id
1 'polypeptide(L)' 'MDTKEEIIKQFEAQTAPLSPETHEKLVNILVRFNLAKGDLFLREGEVCKYYSMVARGMIRLFYNKDGRDLTE' A
#
# COMPACT_ATOMS: atom_id res chain seq x y z
N MET A 1 16.69 -6.72 -0.13
CA MET A 1 15.42 -6.44 0.56
C MET A 1 15.34 -4.94 0.62
N ASP A 2 14.35 -4.33 -0.03
CA ASP A 2 14.34 -2.87 -0.18
C ASP A 2 14.16 -2.21 1.20
N THR A 3 15.01 -1.22 1.47
CA THR A 3 15.00 -0.39 2.67
C THR A 3 13.78 0.54 2.68
N LYS A 4 13.42 1.08 3.84
CA LYS A 4 12.28 2.01 3.94
C LYS A 4 12.53 3.26 3.10
N GLU A 5 13.78 3.70 3.07
CA GLU A 5 14.29 4.86 2.34
C GLU A 5 14.15 4.66 0.83
N GLU A 6 14.52 3.49 0.31
CA GLU A 6 14.33 3.17 -1.11
C GLU A 6 12.85 3.16 -1.49
N ILE A 7 11.98 2.63 -0.63
CA ILE A 7 10.53 2.60 -0.86
C ILE A 7 9.96 4.02 -0.89
N ILE A 8 10.31 4.89 0.07
CA ILE A 8 9.81 6.27 0.07
C ILE A 8 10.35 7.05 -1.14
N LYS A 9 11.61 6.85 -1.55
CA LYS A 9 12.14 7.46 -2.78
C LYS A 9 11.37 7.02 -4.04
N GLN A 10 11.01 5.75 -4.13
CA GLN A 10 10.19 5.24 -5.24
C GLN A 10 8.77 5.82 -5.22
N PHE A 11 8.20 6.02 -4.02
CA PHE A 11 6.90 6.66 -3.84
C PHE A 11 6.94 8.13 -4.28
N GLU A 12 7.96 8.88 -3.89
CA GLU A 12 8.17 10.28 -4.31
C GLU A 12 8.26 10.40 -5.83
N ALA A 13 8.98 9.48 -6.48
CA ALA A 13 9.11 9.47 -7.94
C ALA A 13 7.79 9.22 -8.67
N GLN A 14 6.82 8.54 -8.05
CA GLN A 14 5.51 8.24 -8.62
C GLN A 14 4.43 9.25 -8.24
N THR A 15 4.72 10.17 -7.33
CA THR A 15 3.75 11.11 -6.79
C THR A 15 4.23 12.55 -7.00
N ALA A 16 4.78 13.18 -5.97
CA ALA A 16 5.28 14.54 -5.98
C ALA A 16 6.56 14.63 -5.15
N PRO A 17 7.43 15.62 -5.42
CA PRO A 17 8.59 15.89 -4.58
C PRO A 17 8.17 16.20 -3.14
N LEU A 18 8.78 15.51 -2.18
CA LEU A 18 8.58 15.76 -0.75
C LEU A 18 9.73 16.60 -0.20
N SER A 19 9.44 17.40 0.84
CA SER A 19 10.49 18.04 1.62
C SER A 19 11.29 17.00 2.39
N PRO A 20 12.57 17.27 2.73
CA PRO A 20 13.38 16.35 3.53
C PRO A 20 12.73 15.95 4.86
N GLU A 21 12.03 16.88 5.52
CA GLU A 21 11.32 16.62 6.77
C GLU A 21 10.14 15.64 6.56
N THR A 22 9.35 15.83 5.50
CA THR A 22 8.23 14.92 5.19
C THR A 22 8.74 13.54 4.81
N HIS A 23 9.83 13.46 4.04
CA HIS A 23 10.50 12.20 3.71
C HIS A 23 10.84 11.43 4.98
N GLU A 24 11.55 12.07 5.93
CA GLU A 24 11.96 11.46 7.19
C GLU A 24 10.76 10.98 8.02
N LYS A 25 9.71 11.80 8.12
CA LYS A 25 8.47 11.42 8.83
C LYS A 25 7.80 10.19 8.21
N LEU A 26 7.73 10.12 6.88
CA LEU A 26 7.13 8.98 6.18
C LEU A 26 7.96 7.70 6.35
N VAL A 27 9.29 7.79 6.23
CA VAL A 27 10.21 6.67 6.48
C VAL A 27 10.00 6.11 7.89
N ASN A 28 9.85 6.98 8.88
CA ASN A 28 9.69 6.58 10.28
C ASN A 28 8.36 5.85 10.56
N ILE A 29 7.26 6.25 9.92
CA ILE A 29 5.95 5.59 10.11
C ILE A 29 5.71 4.40 9.18
N LEU A 30 6.57 4.18 8.19
CA LEU A 30 6.39 3.10 7.21
C LEU A 30 6.49 1.73 7.89
N VAL A 31 5.44 0.93 7.73
CA VAL A 31 5.34 -0.46 8.20
C VAL A 31 5.23 -1.41 7.01
N ARG A 32 5.79 -2.62 7.14
CA ARG A 32 5.75 -3.65 6.10
C ARG A 32 4.74 -4.74 6.45
N PHE A 33 3.85 -5.03 5.53
CA PHE A 33 2.98 -6.19 5.56
C PHE A 33 3.51 -7.25 4.58
N ASN A 34 3.44 -8.53 4.96
CA ASN A 34 3.66 -9.65 4.06
C ASN A 34 2.36 -10.45 4.00
N LEU A 35 1.83 -10.62 2.80
CA LEU A 35 0.57 -11.31 2.54
C LEU A 35 0.83 -12.56 1.71
N ALA A 36 0.16 -13.66 2.04
CA ALA A 36 0.14 -14.84 1.19
C ALA A 36 -0.85 -14.65 0.03
N LYS A 37 -0.72 -15.49 -1.00
CA LYS A 37 -1.67 -15.50 -2.12
C LYS A 37 -3.07 -15.84 -1.59
N GLY A 38 -4.03 -14.95 -1.85
CA GLY A 38 -5.42 -15.10 -1.43
C GLY A 38 -5.77 -14.37 -0.13
N ASP A 39 -4.79 -13.79 0.57
CA ASP A 39 -5.06 -12.93 1.71
C ASP A 39 -5.72 -11.62 1.27
N LEU A 40 -6.61 -11.10 2.12
CA LEU A 40 -7.23 -9.79 1.95
C LEU A 40 -6.47 -8.76 2.79
N PHE A 41 -5.96 -7.72 2.13
CA PHE A 41 -5.33 -6.58 2.81
C PHE A 41 -6.34 -5.74 3.60
N LEU A 42 -7.54 -5.57 3.03
CA LEU A 42 -8.68 -4.90 3.65
C LEU A 42 -9.94 -5.69 3.29
N ARG A 43 -10.82 -5.94 4.26
CA ARG A 43 -12.11 -6.60 4.00
C ARG A 43 -13.22 -5.58 3.87
N GLU A 44 -14.25 -5.93 3.11
CA GLU A 44 -15.45 -5.11 3.00
C GLU A 44 -16.06 -4.86 4.39
N GLY A 45 -16.43 -3.61 4.66
CA GLY A 45 -16.97 -3.18 5.96
C GLY A 45 -15.92 -2.86 7.02
N GLU A 46 -14.64 -3.17 6.81
CA GLU A 46 -13.58 -2.79 7.75
C GLU A 46 -13.14 -1.33 7.58
N VAL A 47 -12.81 -0.68 8.71
CA VAL A 47 -12.21 0.66 8.69
C VAL A 47 -10.80 0.57 8.11
N CYS A 48 -10.55 1.29 7.02
CA CYS A 48 -9.22 1.42 6.44
C CYS A 48 -8.31 2.25 7.36
N LYS A 49 -7.28 1.61 7.93
CA LYS A 49 -6.33 2.25 8.86
C LYS A 49 -5.01 2.66 8.23
N TYR A 50 -4.76 2.22 6.99
CA TYR A 50 -3.47 2.37 6.33
C TYR A 50 -3.65 2.89 4.91
N TYR A 51 -2.86 3.89 4.55
CA TYR A 51 -2.56 4.19 3.16
C TYR A 51 -1.36 3.33 2.74
N SER A 52 -1.54 2.49 1.73
CA SER A 52 -0.58 1.43 1.39
C SER A 52 -0.17 1.45 -0.07
N MET A 53 1.06 1.01 -0.32
CA MET A 53 1.62 0.81 -1.66
C MET A 53 2.16 -0.62 -1.80
N VAL A 54 2.12 -1.17 -3.01
CA VAL A 54 2.66 -2.50 -3.30
C VAL A 54 4.15 -2.38 -3.61
N ALA A 55 5.00 -2.71 -2.65
CA ALA A 55 6.46 -2.73 -2.86
C ALA A 55 6.92 -3.91 -3.74
N ARG A 56 6.26 -5.07 -3.64
CA ARG A 56 6.53 -6.26 -4.47
C ARG A 56 5.29 -7.14 -4.56
N GLY A 57 5.08 -7.74 -5.74
CA GLY A 57 3.95 -8.63 -6.00
C GLY A 57 2.78 -7.89 -6.63
N MET A 58 1.55 -8.30 -6.28
CA MET A 58 0.33 -7.73 -6.85
C MET A 58 -0.80 -7.76 -5.82
N ILE A 59 -1.56 -6.68 -5.74
CA ILE A 59 -2.86 -6.62 -5.05
C ILE A 59 -3.92 -6.38 -6.12
N ARG A 60 -5.03 -7.10 -6.03
CA ARG A 60 -6.22 -6.88 -6.87
C ARG A 60 -7.22 -6.06 -6.07
N LEU A 61 -7.61 -4.90 -6.59
CA LEU A 61 -8.79 -4.19 -6.10
C LEU A 61 -10.03 -4.83 -6.72
N PHE A 62 -11.01 -5.17 -5.89
CA PHE A 62 -12.28 -5.73 -6.33
C PHE A 62 -13.37 -5.36 -5.31
N TYR A 63 -14.63 -5.45 -5.71
CA TYR A 63 -15.79 -5.30 -4.83
C TYR A 63 -16.77 -6.44 -5.08
N ASN A 64 -17.55 -6.80 -4.06
CA ASN A 64 -18.62 -7.78 -4.21
C ASN A 64 -19.89 -7.08 -4.69
N LYS A 65 -20.51 -7.61 -5.74
CA LYS A 65 -21.84 -7.18 -6.20
C LYS A 65 -22.66 -8.41 -6.54
N ASP A 66 -23.78 -8.58 -5.83
CA ASP A 66 -24.71 -9.70 -5.98
C ASP A 66 -23.99 -11.07 -5.86
N GLY A 67 -23.06 -11.20 -4.91
CA GLY A 67 -22.30 -12.43 -4.68
C GLY A 67 -21.17 -12.69 -5.68
N ARG A 68 -20.85 -11.73 -6.55
CA ARG A 68 -19.76 -11.83 -7.53
C ARG A 68 -18.66 -10.82 -7.26
N ASP A 69 -17.41 -11.26 -7.38
CA ASP A 69 -16.25 -10.37 -7.37
C ASP A 69 -16.14 -9.64 -8.71
N LEU A 70 -16.23 -8.31 -8.67
CA LEU A 70 -16.07 -7.44 -9.83
C LEU A 70 -14.83 -6.56 -9.67
N THR A 71 -14.19 -6.26 -10.80
CA THR A 71 -13.13 -5.25 -10.91
C THR A 71 -13.64 -4.13 -11.82
N GLU A 72 -13.24 -2.89 -11.54
CA GLU A 72 -13.46 -1.77 -12.49
C GLU A 72 -12.60 -1.91 -13.75
#